data_AF-A0A431HFK1-F1
#
_entry.id   AF-A0A431HFK1-F1
#
_cell.length_a   1.000
_cell.length_b   1.000
_cell.length_c   1.000
_cell.angle_alpha   90.00
_cell.angle_beta   90.00
_cell.angle_gamma   90.00
#
_symmetry.space_group_name_H-M   'P 1'
#
loop_
_entity.id
_entity.type
_entity.pdbx_description
1 polymer ?
#
loop_
_entity_poly.entity_id
_entity_poly.type
_entity_poly.pdbx_seq_one_letter_code
_entity_poly.pdbx_strand_id
1 'polypeptide(L)'
;MKNAKLKQQFKSVIALHFDRELWHSRPELSYDKAIEPFVDDLIRVASYHKRDWKYKSYLYDEIDLFSFSVTTQNIGERIKEVRLRKGWSLTKLAKKAEIDSSYLDGVERGEPILRIWALETILEALGVKSSKVLPF
;
A
#
# COMPACT_ATOMS: atom_id res chain seq x y z
N MET A 1 25.35 -7.92 -21.46
CA MET A 1 25.25 -9.18 -20.66
C MET A 1 25.19 -8.96 -19.15
N LYS A 2 26.17 -8.31 -18.48
CA LYS A 2 26.16 -8.14 -17.00
C LYS A 2 24.91 -7.43 -16.45
N ASN A 3 24.43 -6.38 -17.13
CA ASN A 3 23.26 -5.62 -16.67
C ASN A 3 21.93 -6.39 -16.80
N ALA A 4 21.81 -7.31 -17.76
CA ALA A 4 20.60 -8.12 -17.93
C ALA A 4 20.43 -9.13 -16.79
N LYS A 5 21.53 -9.78 -16.37
CA LYS A 5 21.54 -10.68 -15.21
C LYS A 5 21.24 -9.93 -13.91
N LEU A 6 21.83 -8.75 -13.73
CA LEU A 6 21.59 -7.92 -12.54
C LEU A 6 20.15 -7.39 -12.49
N LYS A 7 19.59 -6.96 -13.63
CA LYS A 7 18.17 -6.57 -13.77
C LYS A 7 17.25 -7.71 -13.34
N GLN A 8 17.51 -8.94 -13.82
CA GLN A 8 16.71 -10.10 -13.42
C GLN A 8 16.80 -10.38 -11.92
N GLN A 9 18.00 -10.26 -11.31
CA GLN A 9 18.17 -10.45 -9.87
C GLN A 9 17.38 -9.41 -9.06
N PHE A 10 17.40 -8.13 -9.45
CA PHE A 10 16.59 -7.11 -8.79
C PHE A 10 15.09 -7.40 -8.92
N LYS A 11 14.62 -7.79 -10.12
CA LYS A 11 13.22 -8.20 -10.32
C LYS A 11 12.83 -9.36 -9.40
N SER A 12 13.69 -10.36 -9.25
CA SER A 12 13.45 -11.49 -8.35
C SER A 12 13.38 -11.09 -6.88
N VAL A 13 14.26 -10.20 -6.41
CA VAL A 13 14.23 -9.69 -5.03
C VAL A 13 12.96 -8.87 -4.77
N ILE A 14 12.59 -8.02 -5.72
CA ILE A 14 11.37 -7.22 -5.63
C ILE A 14 10.14 -8.12 -5.55
N ALA A 15 10.01 -9.10 -6.46
CA ALA A 15 8.90 -10.04 -6.44
C ALA A 15 8.88 -10.89 -5.15
N LEU A 16 10.03 -11.26 -4.60
CA LEU A 16 10.10 -12.02 -3.35
C LEU A 16 9.55 -11.24 -2.14
N HIS A 17 9.85 -9.93 -2.06
CA HIS A 17 9.53 -9.13 -0.87
C HIS A 17 8.26 -8.29 -1.00
N PHE A 18 7.88 -7.95 -2.23
CA PHE A 18 6.77 -7.05 -2.51
C PHE A 18 5.74 -7.68 -3.45
N ASP A 19 5.91 -8.95 -3.86
CA ASP A 19 5.07 -9.62 -4.85
C ASP A 19 4.80 -8.72 -6.07
N ARG A 20 3.53 -8.49 -6.42
CA ARG A 20 3.10 -7.50 -7.42
C ARG A 20 2.67 -6.16 -6.83
N GLU A 21 2.90 -5.90 -5.54
CA GLU A 21 2.40 -4.69 -4.88
C GLU A 21 3.00 -3.39 -5.43
N LEU A 22 4.23 -3.42 -5.95
CA LEU A 22 4.82 -2.25 -6.62
C LEU A 22 4.07 -1.86 -7.91
N TRP A 23 3.29 -2.77 -8.49
CA TRP A 23 2.51 -2.52 -9.72
C TRP A 23 1.21 -1.75 -9.47
N HIS A 24 0.67 -1.74 -8.25
CA HIS A 24 -0.58 -1.04 -7.95
C HIS A 24 -0.49 0.49 -8.12
N SER A 25 0.71 1.04 -8.26
CA SER A 25 0.93 2.46 -8.58
C SER A 25 0.66 2.81 -10.06
N ARG A 26 0.64 1.81 -10.95
CA ARG A 26 0.53 1.96 -12.42
C ARG A 26 -0.29 0.81 -13.04
N PRO A 27 -1.58 0.65 -12.68
CA PRO A 27 -2.42 -0.47 -13.17
C PRO A 27 -2.62 -0.48 -14.69
N GLU A 28 -2.35 0.63 -15.38
CA GLU A 28 -2.37 0.76 -16.84
C GLU A 28 -1.22 0.04 -17.56
N LEU A 29 -0.17 -0.35 -16.84
CA LEU A 29 0.98 -1.07 -17.37
C LEU A 29 0.95 -2.55 -16.97
N SER A 30 1.70 -3.42 -17.64
CA SER A 30 2.01 -4.75 -17.08
C SER A 30 3.00 -4.61 -15.92
N TYR A 31 2.97 -5.50 -14.92
CA TYR A 31 3.96 -5.55 -13.82
C TYR A 31 5.39 -5.30 -14.31
N ASP A 32 5.85 -6.05 -15.33
CA ASP A 32 7.19 -5.90 -15.89
C ASP A 32 7.52 -4.49 -16.40
N LYS A 33 6.56 -3.81 -17.03
CA LYS A 33 6.72 -2.44 -17.54
C LYS A 33 6.66 -1.41 -16.41
N ALA A 34 5.86 -1.66 -15.38
CA ALA A 34 5.72 -0.77 -14.24
C ALA A 34 6.98 -0.74 -13.37
N ILE A 35 7.63 -1.89 -13.17
CA ILE A 35 8.83 -1.99 -12.33
C ILE A 35 10.12 -1.61 -13.06
N GLU A 36 10.11 -1.58 -14.40
CA GLU A 36 11.31 -1.38 -15.22
C GLU A 36 12.07 -0.07 -14.87
N PRO A 37 11.40 1.09 -14.73
CA PRO A 37 12.10 2.35 -14.41
C PRO A 37 12.76 2.30 -13.03
N PHE A 38 12.09 1.68 -12.04
CA PHE A 38 12.64 1.52 -10.70
C PHE A 38 13.88 0.62 -10.69
N VAL A 39 13.83 -0.51 -11.41
CA VAL A 39 14.98 -1.42 -11.53
C VAL A 39 16.16 -0.75 -12.25
N ASP A 40 15.88 0.07 -13.26
CA ASP A 40 16.92 0.84 -13.96
C ASP A 40 17.60 1.86 -13.04
N ASP A 41 16.85 2.50 -12.16
CA ASP A 41 17.40 3.41 -11.15
C ASP A 41 18.24 2.67 -10.10
N LEU A 42 17.83 1.47 -9.65
CA LEU A 42 18.67 0.65 -8.75
C LEU A 42 20.01 0.28 -9.39
N ILE A 43 20.01 -0.11 -10.67
CA ILE A 43 21.25 -0.40 -11.42
C ILE A 43 22.11 0.86 -11.53
N ARG A 44 21.48 2.02 -11.74
CA ARG A 44 22.18 3.31 -11.81
C ARG A 44 22.83 3.66 -10.47
N VAL A 45 22.11 3.54 -9.36
CA VAL A 45 22.64 3.73 -8.00
C VAL A 45 23.82 2.81 -7.75
N ALA A 46 23.70 1.51 -8.05
CA ALA A 46 24.78 0.54 -7.89
C ALA A 46 26.02 0.89 -8.73
N SER A 47 25.81 1.42 -9.95
CA SER A 47 26.90 1.85 -10.84
C SER A 47 27.60 3.11 -10.35
N TYR A 48 26.86 4.05 -9.78
CA TYR A 48 27.38 5.27 -9.17
C TYR A 48 28.19 4.95 -7.92
N HIS A 49 27.67 4.09 -7.04
CA HIS A 49 28.38 3.66 -5.83
C HIS A 49 29.72 2.99 -6.15
N LYS A 50 29.78 2.13 -7.19
CA LYS A 50 31.04 1.51 -7.65
C LYS A 50 32.10 2.53 -8.09
N ARG A 51 31.68 3.74 -8.49
CA ARG A 51 32.55 4.84 -8.95
C ARG A 51 32.78 5.91 -7.88
N ASP A 52 32.32 5.68 -6.65
CA ASP A 52 32.29 6.66 -5.57
C ASP A 52 31.57 7.97 -5.94
N TRP A 53 30.54 7.85 -6.79
CA TRP A 53 29.70 8.97 -7.22
C TRP A 53 28.38 8.98 -6.47
N LYS A 54 27.87 10.18 -6.18
CA LYS A 54 26.54 10.36 -5.58
C LYS A 54 25.46 10.36 -6.67
N TYR A 55 24.47 9.47 -6.51
CA TYR A 55 23.26 9.51 -7.31
C TYR A 55 22.41 10.72 -6.89
N LYS A 56 22.02 11.56 -7.86
CA LYS A 56 21.04 12.64 -7.63
C LYS A 56 19.66 12.11 -7.97
N SER A 57 18.80 11.94 -6.97
CA SER A 57 17.38 11.66 -7.18
C SER A 57 16.61 12.95 -7.39
N TYR A 58 15.73 12.96 -8.38
CA TYR A 58 14.69 13.97 -8.53
C TYR A 58 13.43 13.36 -7.91
N LEU A 59 13.00 13.88 -6.76
CA LEU A 59 11.68 13.56 -6.22
C LEU A 59 10.67 14.21 -7.16
N TYR A 60 9.69 13.44 -7.64
CA TYR A 60 8.52 14.03 -8.28
C TYR A 60 7.88 14.97 -7.25
N ASP A 61 7.56 16.20 -7.64
CA ASP A 61 6.69 17.07 -6.86
C ASP A 61 5.45 16.24 -6.50
N GLU A 62 5.14 16.17 -5.21
CA GLU A 62 4.11 15.31 -4.65
C GLU A 62 2.82 15.46 -5.47
N ILE A 63 2.48 14.44 -6.27
CA ILE A 63 1.08 14.23 -6.63
C ILE A 63 0.37 14.14 -5.29
N ASP A 64 -0.67 14.93 -5.08
CA ASP A 64 -1.50 14.94 -3.87
C ASP A 64 -2.30 13.62 -3.76
N LEU A 65 -1.56 12.51 -3.62
CA LEU A 65 -2.01 11.16 -3.30
C LEU A 65 -2.55 11.08 -1.87
N PHE A 66 -2.38 12.17 -1.10
CA PHE A 66 -2.91 12.37 0.24
C PHE A 66 -4.21 13.16 0.26
N SER A 67 -4.75 13.54 -0.91
CA SER A 67 -6.08 14.11 -1.02
C SER A 67 -7.12 13.12 -0.51
N PHE A 68 -7.68 13.41 0.66
CA PHE A 68 -8.76 12.62 1.25
C PHE A 68 -9.94 12.59 0.28
N SER A 69 -10.31 11.39 -0.19
CA SER A 69 -11.60 11.26 -0.86
C SER A 69 -12.70 11.21 0.20
N VAL A 70 -13.80 11.95 -0.02
CA VAL A 70 -14.99 11.87 0.84
C VAL A 70 -15.45 10.42 1.03
N THR A 71 -15.23 9.56 0.04
CA THR A 71 -15.53 8.13 0.08
C THR A 71 -14.72 7.38 1.15
N THR A 72 -13.40 7.54 1.20
CA THR A 72 -12.55 6.84 2.18
C THR A 72 -12.85 7.29 3.61
N GLN A 73 -13.12 8.58 3.79
CA GLN A 73 -13.57 9.12 5.07
C GLN A 73 -14.88 8.50 5.55
N ASN A 74 -15.90 8.46 4.70
CA ASN A 74 -17.19 7.84 5.02
C ASN A 74 -17.08 6.35 5.37
N ILE A 75 -16.20 5.62 4.67
CA ILE A 75 -15.95 4.20 4.97
C ILE A 75 -15.31 4.05 6.36
N GLY A 76 -14.26 4.81 6.64
CA GLY A 76 -13.56 4.80 7.93
C GLY A 76 -14.49 5.11 9.11
N GLU A 77 -15.33 6.14 8.97
CA GLU A 77 -16.32 6.51 9.97
C GLU A 77 -17.34 5.40 10.23
N ARG A 78 -17.84 4.74 9.19
CA ARG A 78 -18.79 3.61 9.35
C ARG A 78 -18.16 2.40 10.01
N ILE A 79 -16.89 2.10 9.72
CA ILE A 79 -16.12 1.04 10.41
C ILE A 79 -16.04 1.36 11.91
N LYS A 80 -15.64 2.60 12.23
CA LYS A 80 -15.56 3.11 13.61
C LYS A 80 -16.89 3.01 14.34
N GLU A 81 -17.98 3.41 13.70
CA GLU A 81 -19.32 3.31 14.28
C GLU A 81 -19.70 1.87 14.62
N VAL A 82 -19.51 0.93 13.70
CA VAL A 82 -19.84 -0.49 13.93
C VAL A 82 -19.00 -1.06 15.07
N ARG A 83 -17.70 -0.71 15.13
CA ARG A 83 -16.81 -1.09 16.24
C ARG A 83 -17.30 -0.55 17.58
N LEU A 84 -17.65 0.73 17.64
CA LEU A 84 -18.13 1.38 18.86
C LEU A 84 -19.48 0.83 19.33
N ARG A 85 -20.41 0.53 18.41
CA ARG A 85 -21.69 -0.12 18.74
C ARG A 85 -21.52 -1.52 19.36
N LYS A 86 -20.40 -2.21 19.06
CA LYS A 86 -20.04 -3.49 19.71
C LYS A 86 -19.31 -3.32 21.05
N GLY A 87 -19.06 -2.08 21.48
CA GLY A 87 -18.27 -1.79 22.68
C GLY A 87 -16.82 -2.22 22.57
N TRP A 88 -16.24 -2.22 21.35
CA TRP A 88 -14.87 -2.68 21.12
C TRP A 88 -13.88 -1.52 21.09
N SER A 89 -12.74 -1.69 21.76
CA SER A 89 -11.59 -0.80 21.57
C SER A 89 -10.99 -0.98 20.18
N LEU A 90 -10.21 0.01 19.74
CA LEU A 90 -9.45 -0.06 18.50
C LEU A 90 -8.54 -1.29 18.47
N THR A 91 -7.76 -1.51 19.53
CA THR A 91 -6.87 -2.67 19.71
C THR A 91 -7.62 -4.00 19.68
N LYS A 92 -8.86 -4.05 20.18
CA LYS A 92 -9.68 -5.27 20.14
C LYS A 92 -10.07 -5.63 18.70
N LEU A 93 -10.47 -4.64 17.89
CA LEU A 93 -10.77 -4.88 16.48
C LEU A 93 -9.49 -5.23 15.70
N ALA A 94 -8.42 -4.48 15.89
CA ALA A 94 -7.13 -4.72 15.23
C ALA A 94 -6.64 -6.16 15.47
N LYS A 95 -6.68 -6.62 16.73
CA LYS A 95 -6.34 -8.00 17.08
C LYS A 95 -7.25 -9.05 16.43
N LYS A 96 -8.54 -8.77 16.29
CA LYS A 96 -9.51 -9.68 15.66
C LYS A 96 -9.38 -9.74 14.14
N ALA A 97 -8.98 -8.63 13.52
CA ALA A 97 -8.75 -8.51 12.09
C ALA A 97 -7.30 -8.85 11.68
N GLU A 98 -6.45 -9.21 12.65
CA GLU A 98 -5.03 -9.53 12.46
C GLU A 98 -4.25 -8.41 11.75
N ILE A 99 -4.56 -7.15 12.08
CA ILE A 99 -3.89 -5.97 11.55
C ILE A 99 -3.25 -5.12 12.64
N ASP A 100 -2.30 -4.27 12.26
CA ASP A 100 -1.71 -3.29 13.15
C ASP A 100 -2.74 -2.24 13.60
N SER A 101 -2.72 -1.88 14.88
CA SER A 101 -3.70 -0.92 15.43
C SER A 101 -3.51 0.51 14.91
N SER A 102 -2.28 0.92 14.58
CA SER A 102 -2.02 2.23 13.96
C SER A 102 -2.52 2.26 12.52
N TYR A 103 -2.43 1.12 11.81
CA TYR A 103 -3.05 0.99 10.50
C TYR A 103 -4.57 1.10 10.57
N LEU A 104 -5.22 0.40 11.52
CA LEU A 104 -6.67 0.53 11.74
C LEU A 104 -7.08 1.95 12.14
N ASP A 105 -6.28 2.64 12.95
CA ASP A 105 -6.51 4.04 13.33
C ASP A 105 -6.52 4.96 12.10
N GLY A 106 -5.57 4.77 11.18
CA GLY A 106 -5.51 5.46 9.90
C GLY A 106 -6.72 5.17 9.01
N VAL A 107 -7.12 3.89 8.94
CA VAL A 107 -8.33 3.47 8.21
C VAL A 107 -9.58 4.16 8.74
N GLU A 108 -9.77 4.23 10.07
CA GLU A 108 -10.94 4.89 10.67
C GLU A 108 -10.95 6.42 10.50
N ARG A 109 -9.80 7.03 10.21
CA ARG A 109 -9.68 8.44 9.79
C ARG A 109 -9.88 8.67 8.29
N GLY A 110 -10.01 7.60 7.50
CA GLY A 110 -10.15 7.69 6.06
C GLY A 110 -8.83 7.92 5.32
N GLU A 111 -7.69 7.51 5.89
CA GLU A 111 -6.41 7.55 5.20
C GLU A 111 -6.48 6.87 3.83
N PRO A 112 -5.78 7.42 2.81
CA PRO A 112 -5.99 7.06 1.42
C PRO A 112 -5.63 5.61 1.07
N ILE A 113 -4.90 4.91 1.95
CA ILE A 113 -4.39 3.56 1.70
C ILE A 113 -5.21 2.52 2.49
N LEU A 114 -6.48 2.35 2.13
CA LEU A 114 -7.28 1.19 2.56
C LEU A 114 -7.12 0.05 1.54
N ARG A 115 -6.38 -1.00 1.92
CA ARG A 115 -6.22 -2.19 1.08
C ARG A 115 -7.49 -3.05 1.14
N ILE A 116 -7.88 -3.65 0.02
CA ILE A 116 -9.09 -4.50 -0.05
C ILE A 116 -9.01 -5.68 0.92
N TRP A 117 -7.87 -6.35 1.02
CA TRP A 117 -7.69 -7.45 1.99
C TRP A 117 -7.90 -7.00 3.44
N ALA A 118 -7.51 -5.77 3.77
CA ALA A 118 -7.70 -5.25 5.12
C ALA A 118 -9.17 -4.90 5.37
N LEU A 119 -9.86 -4.35 4.36
CA LEU A 119 -11.30 -4.15 4.45
C LEU A 119 -12.03 -5.48 4.67
N GLU A 120 -11.64 -6.54 3.96
CA GLU A 120 -12.19 -7.89 4.12
C GLU A 120 -12.01 -8.40 5.55
N THR A 121 -10.79 -8.42 6.09
CA THR A 121 -10.55 -8.92 7.46
C THR A 121 -11.23 -8.05 8.52
N ILE A 122 -11.31 -6.74 8.32
CA ILE A 122 -12.07 -5.84 9.21
C ILE A 122 -13.57 -6.19 9.20
N LEU A 123 -14.16 -6.39 8.01
CA LEU A 123 -15.58 -6.74 7.86
C LEU A 123 -15.91 -8.11 8.47
N GLU A 124 -15.04 -9.09 8.27
CA GLU A 124 -15.15 -10.42 8.88
C GLU A 124 -15.04 -10.34 10.40
N ALA A 125 -14.04 -9.61 10.92
CA ALA A 125 -13.86 -9.41 12.36
C ALA A 125 -15.07 -8.70 13.00
N LEU A 126 -15.67 -7.74 12.29
CA LEU A 126 -16.90 -7.07 12.71
C LEU A 126 -18.14 -7.94 12.49
N GLY A 127 -18.08 -8.98 11.66
CA GLY A 127 -19.22 -9.81 11.28
C GLY A 127 -20.31 -9.01 10.58
N VAL A 128 -19.93 -8.13 9.65
CA VAL A 128 -20.87 -7.31 8.87
C VAL A 128 -20.58 -7.42 7.37
N LYS A 129 -21.63 -7.24 6.56
CA LYS A 129 -21.48 -7.18 5.09
C LYS A 129 -20.87 -5.84 4.68
N SER A 130 -20.22 -5.81 3.51
CA SER A 130 -19.63 -4.61 2.93
C SER A 130 -20.64 -3.47 2.72
N SER A 131 -21.90 -3.79 2.44
CA SER A 131 -23.01 -2.81 2.34
C SER A 131 -23.24 -2.02 3.63
N LYS A 132 -22.70 -2.46 4.77
CA LYS A 132 -22.78 -1.70 6.02
C LYS A 132 -21.81 -0.51 6.07
N VAL A 133 -20.73 -0.56 5.31
CA VAL A 133 -19.66 0.44 5.34
C VAL A 133 -19.45 1.15 4.00
N LEU A 134 -19.69 0.49 2.87
CA LEU A 134 -19.52 1.08 1.55
C LEU A 134 -20.71 2.00 1.16
N PRO A 135 -20.48 3.09 0.42
CA PRO A 135 -21.51 4.09 0.12
C PRO A 135 -22.33 3.74 -1.13
N PHE A 136 -22.92 2.55 -1.19
CA PHE A 136 -23.84 2.13 -2.25
C PHE A 136 -24.97 1.25 -1.70
#